data_AF-A0AAN8R3V5-F1
#
_entry.id   AF-A0AAN8R3V5-F1
#
_cell.length_a   1.000
_cell.length_b   1.000
_cell.length_c   1.000
_cell.angle_alpha   90.00
_cell.angle_beta   90.00
_cell.angle_gamma   90.00
#
_symmetry.space_group_name_H-M   'P 1'
#
loop_
_entity.id
_entity.type
_entity.pdbx_description
1 polymer ?
#
loop_
_entity_poly.entity_id
_entity_poly.type
_entity_poly.pdbx_seq_one_letter_code
_entity_poly.pdbx_strand_id
1 'polypeptide(L)'
;MDTGLRVRADEFLKTEDSFRTNAFKIICVMVELLPKGPKEFVDEMLQSIFFLGWINSPQYTPKDILGDCEFMMMMFPGPFESYKRKLPKWTPFSCVLDMVVSLFGPDKIQQKLSEIATDMLGEHKFTSSTICISESEECYYGASMSCKGRKQGQIMIAVSCLCTWHYGVSNAVMTYKPDQKKRDDFDGTMQLPQNVKCQAFNVKSGKVMSPCDSCVDLFGLKTSAQSNKKTQRWIYGHCAEAESLSKLLYKEIEIEVAPVEEHKMREQVMKEVKTHLEANLRLSKFDWDSSYYTPQLIVKDDG
;
A
#
# COMPACT_ATOMS: atom_id res chain seq x y z
N MET A 1 -16.13 -19.23 -14.50
CA MET A 1 -15.28 -18.42 -15.39
C MET A 1 -15.95 -18.38 -16.75
N ASP A 2 -16.45 -17.22 -17.14
CA ASP A 2 -16.94 -17.03 -18.50
C ASP A 2 -15.77 -17.26 -19.47
N THR A 3 -15.97 -18.19 -20.40
CA THR A 3 -14.98 -18.63 -21.40
C THR A 3 -14.41 -17.47 -22.23
N GLY A 4 -15.11 -16.33 -22.30
CA GLY A 4 -14.66 -15.12 -22.96
C GLY A 4 -13.47 -14.40 -22.30
N LEU A 5 -13.34 -14.42 -20.96
CA LEU A 5 -12.24 -13.74 -20.25
C LEU A 5 -10.91 -14.50 -20.34
N ARG A 6 -10.96 -15.85 -20.34
CA ARG A 6 -9.77 -16.71 -20.41
C ARG A 6 -9.07 -16.66 -21.77
N VAL A 7 -9.82 -16.79 -22.87
CA VAL A 7 -9.24 -16.79 -24.22
C VAL A 7 -8.62 -15.43 -24.58
N ARG A 8 -9.17 -14.32 -24.05
CA ARG A 8 -8.64 -12.96 -24.26
C ARG A 8 -7.38 -12.67 -23.45
N ALA A 9 -7.21 -13.30 -22.28
CA ALA A 9 -5.99 -13.18 -21.48
C ALA A 9 -4.76 -13.67 -22.27
N ASP A 10 -4.87 -14.81 -22.96
CA ASP A 10 -3.75 -15.44 -23.67
C ASP A 10 -3.25 -14.64 -24.89
N GLU A 11 -4.10 -13.83 -25.53
CA GLU A 11 -3.69 -12.94 -26.63
C GLU A 11 -3.09 -11.63 -26.12
N PHE A 12 -3.56 -11.12 -24.97
CA PHE A 12 -3.14 -9.86 -24.37
C PHE A 12 -1.78 -9.97 -23.64
N LEU A 13 -1.46 -11.15 -23.10
CA LEU A 13 -0.24 -11.46 -22.34
C LEU A 13 1.02 -11.71 -23.21
N LYS A 14 0.93 -11.55 -24.53
CA LYS A 14 2.06 -11.72 -25.47
C LYS A 14 2.99 -10.50 -25.54
N THR A 15 2.74 -9.44 -24.77
CA THR A 15 3.61 -8.25 -24.71
C THR A 15 4.61 -8.39 -23.56
N GLU A 16 5.86 -7.95 -23.75
CA GLU A 16 6.87 -7.85 -22.66
C GLU A 16 6.51 -6.77 -21.60
N ASP A 17 5.31 -6.20 -21.68
CA ASP A 17 4.83 -5.15 -20.83
C ASP A 17 4.34 -5.70 -19.48
N SER A 18 5.28 -5.82 -18.55
CA SER A 18 4.99 -6.28 -17.18
C SER A 18 3.99 -5.41 -16.43
N PHE A 19 3.82 -4.12 -16.78
CA PHE A 19 2.83 -3.26 -16.12
C PHE A 19 1.44 -3.76 -16.47
N ARG A 20 1.11 -3.74 -17.76
CA ARG A 20 -0.20 -4.11 -18.27
C ARG A 20 -0.55 -5.54 -17.91
N THR A 21 0.40 -6.46 -18.11
CA THR A 21 0.24 -7.89 -17.83
C THR A 21 -0.08 -8.15 -16.35
N ASN A 22 0.72 -7.62 -15.42
CA ASN A 22 0.50 -7.92 -14.00
C ASN A 22 -0.66 -7.12 -13.41
N ALA A 23 -0.94 -5.91 -13.92
CA ALA A 23 -2.15 -5.16 -13.56
C ALA A 23 -3.41 -5.96 -13.95
N PHE A 24 -3.45 -6.53 -15.15
CA PHE A 24 -4.57 -7.37 -15.55
C PHE A 24 -4.69 -8.63 -14.67
N LYS A 25 -3.59 -9.34 -14.43
CA LYS A 25 -3.58 -10.55 -13.59
C LYS A 25 -4.08 -10.29 -12.17
N ILE A 26 -3.61 -9.23 -11.51
CA ILE A 26 -4.00 -8.93 -10.13
C ILE A 26 -5.48 -8.50 -10.06
N ILE A 27 -5.98 -7.85 -11.11
CA ILE A 27 -7.42 -7.55 -11.26
C ILE A 27 -8.23 -8.84 -11.36
N CYS A 28 -7.80 -9.80 -12.19
CA CYS A 28 -8.47 -11.09 -12.30
C CYS A 28 -8.53 -11.83 -10.95
N VAL A 29 -7.43 -11.87 -10.20
CA VAL A 29 -7.39 -12.48 -8.86
C VAL A 29 -8.43 -11.84 -7.94
N MET A 30 -8.50 -10.51 -7.90
CA MET A 30 -9.44 -9.80 -7.02
C MET A 30 -10.90 -9.98 -7.46
N VAL A 31 -11.17 -10.03 -8.76
CA VAL A 31 -12.50 -10.35 -9.29
C VAL A 31 -12.92 -11.79 -8.97
N GLU A 32 -11.99 -12.75 -8.94
CA GLU A 32 -12.28 -14.12 -8.53
C GLU A 32 -12.60 -14.25 -7.04
N LEU A 33 -11.99 -13.40 -6.20
CA LEU A 33 -12.25 -13.35 -4.75
C LEU A 33 -13.53 -12.58 -4.39
N LEU A 34 -13.94 -11.64 -5.25
CA LEU A 34 -15.08 -10.74 -5.06
C LEU A 34 -16.39 -11.43 -4.61
N PRO A 35 -16.81 -12.60 -5.12
CA PRO A 35 -18.08 -13.21 -4.72
C PRO A 35 -18.21 -13.50 -3.22
N LYS A 36 -17.09 -13.57 -2.48
CA LYS A 36 -17.08 -13.82 -1.04
C LYS A 36 -16.51 -12.65 -0.25
N GLY A 37 -15.94 -11.66 -0.94
CA GLY A 37 -15.08 -10.65 -0.35
C GLY A 37 -15.66 -9.24 -0.43
N PRO A 38 -15.08 -8.28 0.31
CA PRO A 38 -15.57 -6.91 0.31
C PRO A 38 -15.28 -6.21 -1.01
N LYS A 39 -16.32 -5.60 -1.60
CA LYS A 39 -16.25 -4.96 -2.93
C LYS A 39 -15.33 -3.73 -2.92
N GLU A 40 -15.25 -3.03 -1.81
CA GLU A 40 -14.45 -1.82 -1.61
C GLU A 40 -12.95 -2.07 -1.82
N PHE A 41 -12.44 -3.28 -1.56
CA PHE A 41 -11.03 -3.58 -1.80
C PHE A 41 -10.73 -3.72 -3.29
N VAL A 42 -11.66 -4.23 -4.09
CA VAL A 42 -11.52 -4.28 -5.55
C VAL A 42 -11.61 -2.86 -6.11
N ASP A 43 -12.54 -2.06 -5.62
CA ASP A 43 -12.76 -0.68 -6.04
C ASP A 43 -11.54 0.22 -5.77
N GLU A 44 -10.99 0.21 -4.55
CA GLU A 44 -9.76 0.93 -4.21
C GLU A 44 -8.54 0.42 -4.99
N MET A 45 -8.41 -0.90 -5.16
CA MET A 45 -7.31 -1.48 -5.93
C MET A 45 -7.34 -1.00 -7.38
N LEU A 46 -8.52 -1.00 -8.03
CA LEU A 46 -8.68 -0.49 -9.39
C LEU A 46 -8.26 0.97 -9.49
N GLN A 47 -8.74 1.82 -8.55
CA GLN A 47 -8.34 3.22 -8.49
C GLN A 47 -6.82 3.35 -8.39
N SER A 48 -6.19 2.54 -7.53
CA SER A 48 -4.75 2.57 -7.29
C SER A 48 -3.94 2.13 -8.51
N ILE A 49 -4.36 1.06 -9.20
CA ILE A 49 -3.73 0.58 -10.43
C ILE A 49 -3.87 1.62 -11.55
N PHE A 50 -5.06 2.19 -11.74
CA PHE A 50 -5.31 3.17 -12.80
C PHE A 50 -4.55 4.47 -12.54
N PHE A 51 -4.50 4.93 -11.28
CA PHE A 51 -3.65 6.05 -10.87
C PHE A 51 -2.18 5.79 -11.21
N LEU A 52 -1.64 4.64 -10.79
CA LEU A 52 -0.25 4.27 -11.07
C LEU A 52 0.03 4.17 -12.57
N GLY A 53 -0.95 3.70 -13.36
CA GLY A 53 -0.87 3.65 -14.83
C GLY A 53 -0.81 5.03 -15.46
N TRP A 54 -1.62 5.96 -14.95
CA TRP A 54 -1.64 7.34 -15.43
C TRP A 54 -0.33 8.08 -15.16
N ILE A 55 0.29 7.86 -14.00
CA ILE A 55 1.58 8.49 -13.66
C ILE A 55 2.80 7.67 -14.13
N ASN A 56 2.59 6.57 -14.84
CA ASN A 56 3.66 5.73 -15.38
C ASN A 56 4.31 6.36 -16.63
N SER A 57 5.50 5.86 -16.99
CA SER A 57 6.14 6.18 -18.26
C SER A 57 6.58 4.87 -18.94
N PRO A 58 5.94 4.46 -20.04
CA PRO A 58 4.79 5.09 -20.71
C PRO A 58 3.50 5.07 -19.87
N GLN A 59 2.55 5.96 -20.17
CA GLN A 59 1.26 6.03 -19.47
C GLN A 59 0.32 4.89 -19.93
N TYR A 60 -0.50 4.38 -19.00
CA TYR A 60 -1.53 3.37 -19.25
C TYR A 60 -2.90 3.86 -18.80
N THR A 61 -3.89 3.76 -19.68
CA THR A 61 -5.31 3.96 -19.36
C THR A 61 -5.96 2.65 -18.90
N PRO A 62 -7.14 2.70 -18.24
CA PRO A 62 -7.91 1.49 -17.93
C PRO A 62 -8.16 0.61 -19.17
N LYS A 63 -8.41 1.23 -20.33
CA LYS A 63 -8.60 0.51 -21.60
C LYS A 63 -7.32 -0.17 -22.08
N ASP A 64 -6.15 0.44 -21.86
CA ASP A 64 -4.87 -0.20 -22.19
C ASP A 64 -4.58 -1.42 -21.29
N ILE A 65 -5.13 -1.45 -20.07
CA ILE A 65 -4.94 -2.53 -19.09
C ILE A 65 -5.97 -3.65 -19.26
N LEU A 66 -7.23 -3.29 -19.48
CA LEU A 66 -8.36 -4.24 -19.50
C LEU A 66 -8.81 -4.62 -20.90
N GLY A 67 -8.48 -3.82 -21.92
CA GLY A 67 -9.10 -3.91 -23.23
C GLY A 67 -10.57 -3.51 -23.15
N ASP A 68 -11.46 -4.49 -23.32
CA ASP A 68 -12.90 -4.30 -23.13
C ASP A 68 -13.22 -4.19 -21.63
N CYS A 69 -13.70 -3.02 -21.21
CA CYS A 69 -13.89 -2.67 -19.81
C CYS A 69 -15.33 -2.32 -19.46
N GLU A 70 -16.30 -2.52 -20.36
CA GLU A 70 -17.71 -2.15 -20.12
C GLU A 70 -18.28 -2.78 -18.85
N PHE A 71 -18.04 -4.08 -18.66
CA PHE A 71 -18.47 -4.80 -17.47
C PHE A 71 -17.83 -4.25 -16.19
N MET A 72 -16.53 -3.97 -16.22
CA MET A 72 -15.81 -3.41 -15.07
C MET A 72 -16.25 -1.97 -14.76
N MET A 73 -16.51 -1.16 -15.78
CA MET A 73 -17.04 0.21 -15.64
C MET A 73 -18.44 0.20 -15.02
N MET A 74 -19.29 -0.75 -15.43
CA MET A 74 -20.63 -0.90 -14.85
C MET A 74 -20.56 -1.32 -13.38
N MET A 75 -19.65 -2.24 -13.02
CA MET A 75 -19.52 -2.70 -11.63
C MET A 75 -18.81 -1.71 -10.71
N PHE A 76 -17.81 -0.99 -11.22
CA PHE A 76 -16.92 -0.11 -10.47
C PHE A 76 -16.73 1.19 -11.26
N PRO A 77 -17.74 2.07 -11.34
CA PRO A 77 -17.62 3.30 -12.13
C PRO A 77 -16.63 4.30 -11.53
N GLY A 78 -16.55 4.37 -10.20
CA GLY A 78 -15.73 5.33 -9.46
C GLY A 78 -14.26 5.38 -9.89
N PRO A 79 -13.54 4.24 -9.99
CA PRO A 79 -12.15 4.21 -10.45
C PRO A 79 -11.94 4.73 -11.87
N PHE A 80 -12.88 4.49 -12.79
CA PHE A 80 -12.76 4.95 -14.17
C PHE A 80 -12.96 6.46 -14.31
N GLU A 81 -13.75 7.05 -13.43
CA GLU A 81 -14.01 8.49 -13.38
C GLU A 81 -12.92 9.27 -12.62
N SER A 82 -12.36 8.66 -11.57
CA SER A 82 -11.56 9.38 -10.57
C SER A 82 -10.05 9.24 -10.72
N TYR A 83 -9.55 8.24 -11.45
CA TYR A 83 -8.11 7.90 -11.46
C TYR A 83 -7.16 8.98 -11.97
N LYS A 84 -7.68 10.02 -12.63
CA LYS A 84 -6.89 11.17 -13.14
C LYS A 84 -6.86 12.37 -12.19
N ARG A 85 -7.73 12.38 -11.18
CA ARG A 85 -7.98 13.55 -10.33
C ARG A 85 -7.89 13.29 -8.84
N LYS A 86 -8.22 12.08 -8.39
CA LYS A 86 -8.20 11.69 -6.97
C LYS A 86 -7.05 10.74 -6.68
N LEU A 87 -6.42 10.89 -5.52
CA LEU A 87 -5.34 9.99 -5.10
C LEU A 87 -5.90 8.74 -4.40
N PRO A 88 -5.41 7.53 -4.73
CA PRO A 88 -5.71 6.34 -3.94
C PRO A 88 -5.11 6.48 -2.54
N LYS A 89 -5.76 5.92 -1.53
CA LYS A 89 -5.24 5.85 -0.15
C LYS A 89 -4.31 4.65 0.03
N TRP A 90 -4.57 3.57 -0.70
CA TRP A 90 -3.86 2.31 -0.54
C TRP A 90 -3.10 1.91 -1.81
N THR A 91 -2.02 1.13 -1.63
CA THR A 91 -1.35 0.48 -2.77
C THR A 91 -2.18 -0.70 -3.27
N PRO A 92 -2.02 -1.15 -4.53
CA PRO A 92 -2.78 -2.28 -5.04
C PRO A 92 -2.60 -3.54 -4.19
N PHE A 93 -1.39 -3.80 -3.70
CA PHE A 93 -1.14 -4.99 -2.88
C PHE A 93 -1.67 -4.86 -1.45
N SER A 94 -1.75 -3.66 -0.87
CA SER A 94 -2.40 -3.46 0.42
C SER A 94 -3.88 -3.87 0.34
N CYS A 95 -4.58 -3.51 -0.75
CA CYS A 95 -5.97 -3.94 -0.98
C CYS A 95 -6.09 -5.46 -1.16
N VAL A 96 -5.15 -6.09 -1.87
CA VAL A 96 -5.11 -7.56 -2.01
C VAL A 96 -4.86 -8.24 -0.67
N LEU A 97 -3.96 -7.71 0.15
CA LEU A 97 -3.69 -8.20 1.49
C LEU A 97 -4.96 -8.16 2.34
N ASP A 98 -5.65 -7.02 2.37
CA ASP A 98 -6.89 -6.88 3.14
C ASP A 98 -8.01 -7.82 2.65
N MET A 99 -8.14 -7.99 1.32
CA MET A 99 -9.04 -8.99 0.75
C MET A 99 -8.71 -10.40 1.24
N VAL A 100 -7.43 -10.81 1.17
CA VAL A 100 -7.00 -12.14 1.62
C VAL A 100 -7.22 -12.33 3.13
N VAL A 101 -6.88 -11.33 3.95
CA VAL A 101 -7.10 -11.36 5.40
C VAL A 101 -8.59 -11.49 5.73
N SER A 102 -9.47 -10.80 4.99
CA SER A 102 -10.91 -10.85 5.22
C SER A 102 -11.56 -12.20 4.88
N LEU A 103 -10.94 -12.96 3.97
CA LEU A 103 -11.50 -14.20 3.43
C LEU A 103 -10.90 -15.47 4.03
N PHE A 104 -9.67 -15.39 4.53
CA PHE A 104 -8.88 -16.55 4.91
C PHE A 104 -8.34 -16.41 6.33
N GLY A 105 -8.36 -17.52 7.08
CA GLY A 105 -7.74 -17.57 8.40
C GLY A 105 -6.21 -17.46 8.34
N PRO A 106 -5.54 -17.12 9.47
CA PRO A 106 -4.10 -16.87 9.55
C PRO A 106 -3.23 -17.93 8.85
N ASP A 107 -3.59 -19.21 8.98
CA ASP A 107 -2.84 -20.34 8.40
C ASP A 107 -2.79 -20.34 6.87
N LYS A 108 -3.74 -19.66 6.20
CA LYS A 108 -3.87 -19.65 4.74
C LYS A 108 -3.41 -18.34 4.09
N ILE A 109 -3.27 -17.27 4.86
CA ILE A 109 -2.93 -15.93 4.34
C ILE A 109 -1.59 -15.98 3.61
N GLN A 110 -0.54 -16.50 4.26
CA GLN A 110 0.81 -16.56 3.67
C GLN A 110 0.84 -17.39 2.39
N GLN A 111 0.13 -18.53 2.37
CA GLN A 111 0.04 -19.38 1.19
C GLN A 111 -0.61 -18.63 0.03
N LYS A 112 -1.76 -17.98 0.27
CA LYS A 112 -2.50 -17.24 -0.77
C LYS A 112 -1.70 -16.07 -1.33
N LEU A 113 -1.03 -15.30 -0.48
CA LEU A 113 -0.19 -14.20 -0.94
C LEU A 113 1.02 -14.70 -1.75
N SER A 114 1.61 -15.84 -1.36
CA SER A 114 2.71 -16.47 -2.09
C SER A 114 2.28 -16.97 -3.48
N GLU A 115 1.10 -17.61 -3.58
CA GLU A 115 0.50 -18.02 -4.86
C GLU A 115 0.36 -16.82 -5.80
N ILE A 116 -0.28 -15.74 -5.32
CA ILE A 116 -0.47 -14.50 -6.09
C ILE A 116 0.86 -13.88 -6.50
N ALA A 117 1.83 -13.79 -5.59
CA ALA A 117 3.12 -13.16 -5.86
C ALA A 117 4.03 -13.96 -6.81
N THR A 118 3.80 -15.27 -6.93
CA THR A 118 4.58 -16.14 -7.81
C THR A 118 4.20 -15.92 -9.27
N ASP A 119 2.93 -15.63 -9.54
CA ASP A 119 2.41 -15.42 -10.90
C ASP A 119 2.76 -14.04 -11.51
N MET A 120 3.23 -13.11 -10.67
CA MET A 120 3.65 -11.76 -11.06
C MET A 120 5.15 -11.70 -11.35
N LEU A 121 5.50 -11.66 -12.63
CA LEU A 121 6.89 -11.65 -13.12
C LEU A 121 7.23 -10.33 -13.81
N GLY A 122 8.53 -10.06 -14.00
CA GLY A 122 9.01 -8.82 -14.60
C GLY A 122 9.13 -7.67 -13.60
N GLU A 123 9.13 -6.44 -14.12
CA GLU A 123 9.54 -5.25 -13.37
C GLU A 123 8.38 -4.65 -12.54
N HIS A 124 7.19 -4.56 -13.12
CA HIS A 124 5.99 -4.04 -12.43
C HIS A 124 5.16 -5.15 -11.81
N LYS A 125 5.52 -5.60 -10.62
CA LYS A 125 4.87 -6.79 -10.03
C LYS A 125 3.50 -6.53 -9.41
N PHE A 126 3.20 -5.30 -8.99
CA PHE A 126 2.02 -4.97 -8.16
C PHE A 126 1.89 -5.81 -6.88
N THR A 127 2.95 -6.52 -6.51
CA THR A 127 3.01 -7.35 -5.32
C THR A 127 4.13 -6.86 -4.44
N SER A 128 3.90 -6.90 -3.14
CA SER A 128 4.92 -6.59 -2.17
C SER A 128 5.91 -7.74 -2.02
N SER A 129 7.18 -7.45 -1.72
CA SER A 129 8.13 -8.48 -1.34
C SER A 129 7.95 -8.93 0.11
N THR A 130 7.31 -8.08 0.92
CA THR A 130 7.29 -8.18 2.37
C THR A 130 5.91 -7.79 2.90
N ILE A 131 5.37 -8.62 3.80
CA ILE A 131 4.26 -8.23 4.68
C ILE A 131 4.76 -8.16 6.11
N CYS A 132 4.04 -7.45 6.97
CA CYS A 132 4.30 -7.40 8.39
C CYS A 132 3.02 -7.69 9.16
N ILE A 133 3.17 -8.40 10.27
CA ILE A 133 2.13 -8.64 11.26
C ILE A 133 2.54 -7.89 12.52
N SER A 134 1.71 -6.94 12.92
CA SER A 134 1.80 -6.30 14.23
C SER A 134 0.75 -6.93 15.14
N GLU A 135 1.17 -7.45 16.29
CA GLU A 135 0.36 -8.26 17.20
C GLU A 135 0.41 -7.69 18.62
N SER A 136 -0.75 -7.59 19.24
CA SER A 136 -0.95 -7.30 20.67
C SER A 136 -2.06 -8.20 21.20
N GLU A 137 -3.33 -7.80 21.07
CA GLU A 137 -4.48 -8.69 21.32
C GLU A 137 -4.94 -9.37 20.02
N GLU A 138 -4.93 -8.61 18.92
CA GLU A 138 -5.23 -9.09 17.58
C GLU A 138 -4.02 -8.98 16.65
N CYS A 139 -4.12 -9.60 15.47
CA CYS A 139 -3.11 -9.53 14.43
C CYS A 139 -3.50 -8.52 13.35
N TYR A 140 -2.65 -7.52 13.13
CA TYR A 140 -2.83 -6.47 12.12
C TYR A 140 -1.80 -6.61 11.00
N TYR A 141 -2.28 -6.68 9.77
CA TYR A 141 -1.46 -6.99 8.59
C TYR A 141 -1.17 -5.74 7.77
N GLY A 142 0.09 -5.55 7.38
CA GLY A 142 0.52 -4.49 6.47
C GLY A 142 1.41 -5.01 5.34
N ALA A 143 1.46 -4.28 4.24
CA ALA A 143 2.29 -4.59 3.09
C ALA A 143 3.35 -3.51 2.86
N SER A 144 4.53 -3.89 2.41
CA SER A 144 5.51 -2.88 1.95
C SER A 144 5.05 -2.29 0.61
N MET A 145 5.37 -1.03 0.35
CA MET A 145 4.89 -0.29 -0.82
C MET A 145 5.21 -1.04 -2.12
N SER A 146 4.18 -1.43 -2.87
CA SER A 146 4.32 -2.17 -4.14
C SER A 146 4.49 -1.23 -5.35
N CYS A 147 5.36 -0.24 -5.23
CA CYS A 147 5.62 0.76 -6.27
C CYS A 147 7.00 0.51 -6.91
N LYS A 148 7.13 0.65 -8.22
CA LYS A 148 8.38 0.38 -8.94
C LYS A 148 9.38 1.53 -8.87
N GLY A 149 8.90 2.78 -8.84
CA GLY A 149 9.74 3.97 -8.93
C GLY A 149 9.82 4.77 -7.64
N ARG A 150 10.97 5.41 -7.39
CA ARG A 150 11.16 6.35 -6.26
C ARG A 150 10.05 7.40 -6.18
N LYS A 151 9.64 7.96 -7.33
CA LYS A 151 8.59 8.97 -7.41
C LYS A 151 7.21 8.42 -6.98
N GLN A 152 6.81 7.26 -7.50
CA GLN A 152 5.56 6.60 -7.12
C GLN A 152 5.56 6.26 -5.63
N GLY A 153 6.66 5.70 -5.11
CA GLY A 153 6.82 5.39 -3.70
C GLY A 153 6.73 6.65 -2.82
N GLN A 154 7.39 7.75 -3.19
CA GLN A 154 7.32 9.00 -2.45
C GLN A 154 5.91 9.62 -2.45
N ILE A 155 5.18 9.51 -3.57
CA ILE A 155 3.77 9.92 -3.62
C ILE A 155 2.94 9.08 -2.64
N MET A 156 3.04 7.75 -2.70
CA MET A 156 2.25 6.86 -1.85
C MET A 156 2.59 7.01 -0.36
N ILE A 157 3.88 7.22 -0.02
CA ILE A 157 4.29 7.51 1.36
C ILE A 157 3.69 8.83 1.83
N ALA A 158 3.74 9.90 1.01
CA ALA A 158 3.17 11.19 1.38
C ALA A 158 1.65 11.11 1.56
N VAL A 159 0.93 10.42 0.65
CA VAL A 159 -0.49 10.15 0.80
C VAL A 159 -0.78 9.37 2.09
N SER A 160 0.05 8.38 2.39
CA SER A 160 -0.09 7.58 3.60
C SER A 160 0.05 8.45 4.84
N CYS A 161 1.11 9.26 4.95
CA CYS A 161 1.31 10.16 6.08
C CYS A 161 0.19 11.20 6.25
N LEU A 162 -0.36 11.72 5.14
CA LEU A 162 -1.34 12.81 5.17
C LEU A 162 -2.78 12.34 5.39
N CYS A 163 -3.13 11.11 5.01
CA CYS A 163 -4.53 10.68 4.98
C CYS A 163 -4.79 9.25 5.48
N THR A 164 -3.79 8.36 5.47
CA THR A 164 -4.06 6.91 5.62
C THR A 164 -3.50 6.34 6.91
N TRP A 165 -2.29 6.74 7.29
CA TRP A 165 -1.64 6.22 8.48
C TRP A 165 -2.02 6.99 9.74
N HIS A 166 -2.06 6.24 10.84
CA HIS A 166 -2.22 6.75 12.19
C HIS A 166 -1.18 7.83 12.45
N TYR A 167 -1.57 8.90 13.15
CA TYR A 167 -0.73 10.09 13.30
C TYR A 167 0.64 9.77 13.90
N GLY A 168 0.72 8.81 14.82
CA GLY A 168 2.00 8.36 15.39
C GLY A 168 2.95 7.80 14.33
N VAL A 169 2.46 6.89 13.47
CA VAL A 169 3.27 6.32 12.38
C VAL A 169 3.65 7.38 11.37
N SER A 170 2.70 8.23 11.00
CA SER A 170 2.93 9.36 10.10
C SER A 170 4.00 10.30 10.65
N ASN A 171 3.93 10.65 11.94
CA ASN A 171 4.92 11.50 12.60
C ASN A 171 6.30 10.84 12.60
N ALA A 172 6.39 9.54 12.93
CA ALA A 172 7.65 8.81 12.86
C ALA A 172 8.27 8.93 11.48
N VAL A 173 7.51 8.59 10.42
CA VAL A 173 8.00 8.66 9.04
C VAL A 173 8.39 10.09 8.64
N MET A 174 7.59 11.09 9.04
CA MET A 174 7.82 12.51 8.73
C MET A 174 9.01 13.14 9.47
N THR A 175 9.58 12.46 10.49
CA THR A 175 10.88 12.80 11.11
C THR A 175 11.99 12.93 10.09
N TYR A 176 11.89 12.17 9.00
CA TYR A 176 12.85 12.19 7.91
C TYR A 176 12.25 12.83 6.66
N LYS A 177 13.03 13.71 6.03
CA LYS A 177 12.70 14.31 4.75
C LYS A 177 12.75 13.27 3.61
N PRO A 178 12.13 13.53 2.45
CA PRO A 178 12.19 12.62 1.29
C PRO A 178 13.61 12.32 0.76
N ASP A 179 14.60 13.15 1.10
CA ASP A 179 16.03 12.95 0.85
C ASP A 179 16.74 12.15 1.95
N GLN A 180 15.99 11.58 2.90
CA GLN A 180 16.42 10.78 4.04
C GLN A 180 17.13 11.54 5.16
N LYS A 181 17.20 12.87 5.09
CA LYS A 181 17.77 13.68 6.19
C LYS A 181 16.77 13.79 7.33
N LYS A 182 17.23 13.55 8.55
CA LYS A 182 16.45 13.83 9.76
C LYS A 182 16.17 15.34 9.86
N ARG A 183 14.99 15.70 10.38
CA ARG A 183 14.64 17.08 10.70
C ARG A 183 15.24 17.46 12.05
N ASP A 184 15.75 18.68 12.15
CA ASP A 184 16.39 19.15 13.39
C ASP A 184 15.35 19.56 14.44
N ASP A 185 14.17 19.99 13.98
CA ASP A 185 13.10 20.59 14.76
C ASP A 185 11.88 19.68 14.93
N PHE A 186 11.92 18.46 14.40
CA PHE A 186 10.81 17.51 14.47
C PHE A 186 11.30 16.07 14.60
N ASP A 187 11.00 15.45 15.73
CA ASP A 187 11.23 14.03 15.98
C ASP A 187 9.91 13.38 16.43
N GLY A 188 9.30 12.62 15.52
CA GLY A 188 8.11 11.84 15.78
C GLY A 188 8.39 10.35 15.92
N THR A 189 9.66 9.94 16.02
CA THR A 189 10.01 8.53 16.21
C THR A 189 9.38 7.99 17.49
N MET A 190 9.03 6.71 17.50
CA MET A 190 8.35 6.09 18.63
C MET A 190 9.11 4.86 19.12
N GLN A 191 8.85 4.48 20.36
CA GLN A 191 9.25 3.19 20.91
C GLN A 191 7.98 2.38 21.13
N LEU A 192 7.89 1.21 20.49
CA LEU A 192 6.73 0.34 20.70
C LEU A 192 6.71 -0.23 22.13
N PRO A 193 5.54 -0.34 22.76
CA PRO A 193 5.39 -1.03 24.04
C PRO A 193 5.86 -2.49 23.98
N GLN A 194 6.27 -3.04 25.14
CA GLN A 194 6.84 -4.39 25.21
C GLN A 194 5.85 -5.51 24.83
N ASN A 195 4.54 -5.26 24.96
CA ASN A 195 3.49 -6.19 24.60
C ASN A 195 3.17 -6.18 23.09
N VAL A 196 3.65 -5.21 22.33
CA VAL A 196 3.47 -5.16 20.88
C VAL A 196 4.62 -5.89 20.19
N LYS A 197 4.28 -6.91 19.40
CA LYS A 197 5.23 -7.59 18.51
C LYS A 197 5.01 -7.09 17.09
N CYS A 198 6.10 -6.90 16.36
CA CYS A 198 6.06 -6.48 14.96
C CYS A 198 7.02 -7.38 14.17
N GLN A 199 6.47 -8.23 13.30
CA GLN A 199 7.25 -9.25 12.60
C GLN A 199 7.00 -9.20 11.10
N ALA A 200 8.06 -8.98 10.33
CA ALA A 200 8.03 -8.99 8.88
C ALA A 200 8.27 -10.41 8.31
N PHE A 201 7.65 -10.71 7.17
CA PHE A 201 7.77 -11.97 6.44
C PHE A 201 7.96 -11.70 4.95
N ASN A 202 8.82 -12.50 4.33
CA ASN A 202 8.94 -12.49 2.88
C ASN A 202 7.71 -13.16 2.24
N VAL A 203 7.03 -12.46 1.33
CA VAL A 203 5.76 -12.92 0.75
C VAL A 203 5.90 -14.25 0.01
N LYS A 204 6.97 -14.45 -0.75
CA LYS A 204 7.14 -15.67 -1.58
C LYS A 204 7.63 -16.88 -0.80
N SER A 205 8.50 -16.66 0.19
CA SER A 205 9.13 -17.77 0.92
C SER A 205 8.53 -18.03 2.30
N GLY A 206 7.69 -17.13 2.81
CA GLY A 206 7.17 -17.18 4.18
C GLY A 206 8.24 -16.99 5.26
N LYS A 207 9.50 -16.71 4.87
CA LYS A 207 10.59 -16.59 5.83
C LYS A 207 10.46 -15.31 6.64
N VAL A 208 10.64 -15.46 7.95
CA VAL A 208 10.79 -14.38 8.93
C VAL A 208 11.93 -13.45 8.50
N MET A 209 11.69 -12.15 8.57
CA MET A 209 12.64 -11.10 8.23
C MET A 209 12.95 -10.24 9.46
N SER A 210 14.23 -9.93 9.68
CA SER A 210 14.62 -8.95 10.70
C SER A 210 14.18 -7.54 10.26
N PRO A 211 13.81 -6.65 11.20
CA PRO A 211 13.56 -5.25 10.90
C PRO A 211 14.74 -4.61 10.18
N CYS A 212 14.45 -3.73 9.21
CA CYS A 212 15.50 -2.93 8.57
C CYS A 212 15.89 -1.73 9.46
N ASP A 213 17.08 -1.18 9.22
CA ASP A 213 17.61 -0.03 9.98
C ASP A 213 16.62 1.14 10.01
N SER A 214 15.90 1.38 8.91
CA SER A 214 14.89 2.45 8.85
C SER A 214 13.70 2.18 9.78
N CYS A 215 13.23 0.93 9.91
CA CYS A 215 12.15 0.59 10.83
C CYS A 215 12.61 0.57 12.29
N VAL A 216 13.87 0.20 12.54
CA VAL A 216 14.51 0.32 13.86
C VAL A 216 14.54 1.79 14.29
N ASP A 217 15.01 2.67 13.40
CA ASP A 217 15.06 4.12 13.65
C ASP A 217 13.66 4.71 13.91
N LEU A 218 12.64 4.29 13.15
CA LEU A 218 11.29 4.86 13.24
C LEU A 218 10.49 4.40 14.45
N PHE A 219 10.55 3.11 14.76
CA PHE A 219 9.61 2.46 15.69
C PHE A 219 10.31 1.77 16.87
N GLY A 220 11.63 1.87 17.00
CA GLY A 220 12.37 1.25 18.10
C GLY A 220 12.37 -0.27 18.05
N LEU A 221 12.21 -0.86 16.86
CA LEU A 221 12.17 -2.31 16.71
C LEU A 221 13.51 -2.94 17.10
N LYS A 222 13.45 -4.05 17.83
CA LYS A 222 14.66 -4.77 18.24
C LYS A 222 15.11 -5.71 17.14
N THR A 223 16.36 -5.60 16.72
CA THR A 223 17.01 -6.61 15.88
C THR A 223 17.45 -7.80 16.74
N SER A 224 17.26 -9.02 16.24
CA SER A 224 17.81 -10.21 16.89
C SER A 224 19.34 -10.13 16.87
N ALA A 225 19.99 -10.40 18.00
CA ALA A 225 21.45 -10.30 18.20
C ALA A 225 22.33 -11.12 17.20
N GLN A 226 21.72 -11.93 16.33
CA GLN A 226 22.40 -12.72 15.30
C GLN A 226 22.56 -11.99 13.96
N SER A 227 22.01 -10.79 13.77
CA SER A 227 22.17 -10.02 12.53
C SER A 227 23.39 -9.10 12.59
N ASN A 228 24.61 -9.65 12.60
CA ASN A 228 25.86 -8.89 12.42
C ASN A 228 26.06 -8.34 10.98
N LYS A 229 25.00 -8.31 10.16
CA LYS A 229 25.02 -7.69 8.82
C LYS A 229 24.33 -6.34 8.93
N LYS A 230 24.99 -5.27 8.46
CA LYS A 230 24.31 -4.00 8.13
C LYS A 230 23.06 -4.35 7.34
N THR A 231 21.89 -4.05 7.88
CA THR A 231 20.65 -4.28 7.14
C THR A 231 20.52 -3.21 6.06
N GLN A 232 19.76 -3.50 5.03
CA GLN A 232 19.57 -2.55 3.94
C GLN A 232 18.73 -1.37 4.45
N ARG A 233 19.25 -0.14 4.30
CA ARG A 233 18.49 1.08 4.62
C ARG A 233 17.54 1.39 3.47
N TRP A 234 16.25 1.31 3.74
CA TRP A 234 15.19 1.65 2.79
C TRP A 234 14.68 3.07 3.01
N ILE A 235 13.95 3.61 2.04
CA ILE A 235 13.23 4.87 2.20
C ILE A 235 12.30 4.74 3.40
N TYR A 236 12.39 5.67 4.36
CA TYR A 236 11.48 5.72 5.51
C TYR A 236 10.01 5.67 5.09
N GLY A 237 9.23 4.82 5.77
CA GLY A 237 7.80 4.56 5.46
C GLY A 237 7.54 3.55 4.35
N HIS A 238 8.55 3.09 3.60
CA HIS A 238 8.30 2.12 2.52
C HIS A 238 7.95 0.71 3.02
N CYS A 239 8.41 0.36 4.21
CA CYS A 239 8.33 -1.00 4.76
C CYS A 239 6.94 -1.34 5.30
N ALA A 240 6.65 -2.64 5.39
CA ALA A 240 5.33 -3.17 5.74
C ALA A 240 4.89 -2.84 7.17
N GLU A 241 5.87 -2.63 8.04
CA GLU A 241 5.74 -2.28 9.46
C GLU A 241 4.88 -1.03 9.62
N ALA A 242 5.09 0.01 8.80
CA ALA A 242 4.33 1.27 8.89
C ALA A 242 2.82 1.04 8.72
N GLU A 243 2.41 0.27 7.71
CA GLU A 243 1.01 -0.05 7.49
C GLU A 243 0.44 -0.93 8.62
N SER A 244 1.14 -1.98 9.03
CA SER A 244 0.67 -2.90 10.06
C SER A 244 0.50 -2.22 11.42
N LEU A 245 1.48 -1.41 11.84
CA LEU A 245 1.44 -0.64 13.08
C LEU A 245 0.36 0.44 13.02
N SER A 246 0.18 1.06 11.86
CA SER A 246 -0.90 2.04 11.70
C SER A 246 -2.27 1.42 11.93
N LYS A 247 -2.51 0.20 11.39
CA LYS A 247 -3.79 -0.50 11.59
C LYS A 247 -4.01 -0.88 13.06
N LEU A 248 -2.96 -1.36 13.72
CA LEU A 248 -2.95 -1.67 15.15
C LEU A 248 -3.31 -0.42 15.99
N LEU A 249 -2.61 0.70 15.77
CA LEU A 249 -2.83 1.93 16.54
C LEU A 249 -4.21 2.59 16.30
N TYR A 250 -4.82 2.37 15.14
CA TYR A 250 -6.20 2.82 14.91
C TYR A 250 -7.24 2.01 15.69
N LYS A 251 -6.96 0.74 15.97
CA LYS A 251 -7.91 -0.19 16.58
C LYS A 251 -7.74 -0.30 18.09
N GLU A 252 -6.50 -0.25 18.56
CA GLU A 252 -6.15 -0.36 19.97
C GLU A 252 -5.78 1.02 20.53
N ILE A 253 -6.81 1.81 20.87
CA ILE A 253 -6.72 3.20 21.35
C ILE A 253 -5.86 3.32 22.63
N GLU A 254 -5.73 2.24 23.40
CA GLU A 254 -4.95 2.20 24.65
C GLU A 254 -3.43 2.16 24.41
N ILE A 255 -2.98 1.95 23.17
CA ILE A 255 -1.56 2.00 22.83
C ILE A 255 -1.14 3.46 22.67
N GLU A 256 -0.79 4.09 23.79
CA GLU A 256 -0.25 5.45 23.82
C GLU A 256 1.13 5.49 23.15
N VAL A 257 1.18 6.04 21.94
CA VAL A 257 2.41 6.52 21.32
C VAL A 257 2.62 7.96 21.72
N ALA A 258 3.80 8.26 22.29
CA ALA A 258 4.15 9.56 22.83
C ALA A 258 3.75 10.70 21.84
N PRO A 259 3.03 11.72 22.30
CA PRO A 259 2.62 12.82 21.44
C PRO A 259 3.87 13.57 20.94
N VAL A 260 3.82 14.06 19.70
CA VAL A 260 4.77 15.09 19.26
C VAL A 260 4.51 16.32 20.13
N GLU A 261 5.56 16.78 20.82
CA GLU A 261 5.47 17.78 21.90
C GLU A 261 4.84 19.12 21.45
N GLU A 262 4.84 19.43 20.15
CA GLU A 262 4.31 20.70 19.63
C GLU A 262 3.39 20.57 18.39
N HIS A 263 2.11 20.89 18.56
CA HIS A 263 1.10 20.88 17.49
C HIS A 263 1.47 21.75 16.28
N LYS A 264 2.06 22.94 16.51
CA LYS A 264 2.45 23.88 15.45
C LYS A 264 3.54 23.31 14.55
N MET A 265 4.53 22.63 15.13
CA MET A 265 5.61 22.02 14.37
C MET A 265 5.09 20.90 13.46
N ARG A 266 4.16 20.09 13.99
CA ARG A 266 3.49 19.05 13.21
C ARG A 266 2.74 19.61 12.01
N GLU A 267 1.97 20.68 12.19
CA GLU A 267 1.25 21.34 11.08
C GLU A 267 2.21 21.83 9.99
N GLN A 268 3.34 22.42 10.38
CA GLN A 268 4.38 22.85 9.44
C GLN A 268 4.93 21.66 8.65
N VAL A 269 5.29 20.56 9.32
CA VAL A 269 5.81 19.36 8.66
C VAL A 269 4.78 18.75 7.71
N MET A 270 3.49 18.69 8.11
CA MET A 270 2.43 18.23 7.21
C MET A 270 2.30 19.12 5.96
N LYS A 271 2.41 20.45 6.11
CA LYS A 271 2.40 21.39 4.99
C LYS A 271 3.58 21.16 4.04
N GLU A 272 4.76 20.89 4.57
CA GLU A 272 5.93 20.53 3.75
C GLU A 272 5.72 19.22 3.00
N VAL A 273 5.19 18.18 3.65
CA VAL A 273 4.89 16.89 3.01
C VAL A 273 3.84 17.06 1.90
N LYS A 274 2.78 17.85 2.16
CA LYS A 274 1.78 18.20 1.13
C LYS A 274 2.41 18.96 -0.04
N THR A 275 3.31 19.90 0.22
CA THR A 275 4.01 20.64 -0.83
C THR A 275 4.89 19.70 -1.69
N HIS A 276 5.58 18.75 -1.06
CA HIS A 276 6.36 17.72 -1.77
C HIS A 276 5.47 16.78 -2.60
N LEU A 277 4.31 16.39 -2.08
CA LEU A 277 3.31 15.61 -2.80
C LEU A 277 2.86 16.35 -4.07
N GLU A 278 2.40 17.61 -3.93
CA GLU A 278 1.95 18.44 -5.05
C GLU A 278 3.03 18.60 -6.13
N ALA A 279 4.29 18.79 -5.72
CA ALA A 279 5.41 18.87 -6.67
C ALA A 279 5.58 17.58 -7.48
N ASN A 280 5.53 16.40 -6.85
CA ASN A 280 5.65 15.12 -7.54
C ASN A 280 4.47 14.82 -8.48
N LEU A 281 3.27 15.26 -8.11
CA LEU A 281 2.07 15.14 -8.94
C LEU A 281 2.17 16.02 -10.19
N ARG A 282 2.62 17.28 -10.04
CA ARG A 282 2.88 18.19 -11.17
C ARG A 282 3.93 17.61 -12.13
N LEU A 283 5.03 17.08 -11.60
CA LEU A 283 6.07 16.40 -12.41
C LEU A 283 5.55 15.15 -13.12
N SER A 284 4.44 14.57 -12.65
CA SER A 284 3.79 13.41 -13.26
C SER A 284 2.59 13.79 -14.13
N LYS A 285 2.37 15.09 -14.37
CA LYS A 285 1.22 15.62 -15.13
C LYS A 285 -0.13 15.11 -14.60
N PHE A 286 -0.23 14.99 -13.28
CA PHE A 286 -1.44 14.58 -12.57
C PHE A 286 -2.20 15.81 -12.07
N ASP A 287 -3.49 15.92 -12.41
CA ASP A 287 -4.35 17.06 -12.07
C ASP A 287 -5.13 16.78 -10.78
N TRP A 288 -4.44 16.87 -9.64
CA TRP A 288 -5.02 16.56 -8.34
C TRP A 288 -6.04 17.62 -7.90
N ASP A 289 -7.26 17.18 -7.60
CA ASP A 289 -8.35 18.05 -7.11
C ASP A 289 -8.30 18.30 -5.59
N SER A 290 -7.16 18.01 -4.96
CA SER A 290 -6.97 18.05 -3.50
C SER A 290 -7.82 17.04 -2.71
N SER A 291 -8.45 16.05 -3.36
CA SER A 291 -9.22 15.00 -2.71
C SER A 291 -8.57 13.62 -2.82
N TYR A 292 -8.91 12.77 -1.85
CA TYR A 292 -8.54 11.36 -1.86
C TYR A 292 -9.74 10.54 -2.31
N TYR A 293 -9.47 9.44 -3.01
CA TYR A 293 -10.50 8.52 -3.41
C TYR A 293 -11.14 7.87 -2.17
N THR A 294 -12.44 7.62 -2.26
CA THR A 294 -13.21 6.91 -1.25
C THR A 294 -13.97 5.82 -1.98
N PRO A 295 -13.69 4.54 -1.69
CA PRO A 295 -14.38 3.43 -2.33
C PRO A 295 -15.88 3.48 -2.10
N GLN A 296 -16.64 3.01 -3.09
CA GLN A 296 -18.09 2.91 -2.96
C GLN A 296 -18.43 1.79 -1.97
N LEU A 297 -18.92 2.18 -0.78
CA LEU A 297 -19.51 1.25 0.18
C LEU A 297 -20.90 0.86 -0.32
N ILE A 298 -21.23 -0.43 -0.28
CA ILE A 298 -22.61 -0.86 -0.43
C ILE A 298 -23.34 -0.47 0.86
N VAL A 299 -24.30 0.45 0.75
CA VAL A 299 -25.43 0.48 1.68
C VAL A 299 -26.10 -0.87 1.52
N LYS A 300 -26.07 -1.72 2.56
CA LYS A 300 -26.94 -2.89 2.57
C LYS A 300 -28.36 -2.36 2.43
N ASP A 301 -29.02 -2.63 1.30
CA ASP A 301 -30.46 -2.52 1.25
C ASP A 301 -31.00 -3.56 2.22
N ASP A 302 -31.36 -3.10 3.42
CA ASP A 302 -32.25 -3.85 4.30
C ASP A 302 -33.64 -3.78 3.66
N GLY A 303 -33.93 -4.74 2.77
CA GLY A 303 -35.22 -4.88 2.08
C GLY A 303 -35.40 -6.22 1.40
#